data_AF-A0A2U2IZT9-F1
#
_entry.id   AF-A0A2U2IZT9-F1
#
_cell.length_a   1.000
_cell.length_b   1.000
_cell.length_c   1.000
_cell.angle_alpha   90.00
_cell.angle_beta   90.00
_cell.angle_gamma   90.00
#
_symmetry.space_group_name_H-M   'P 1'
#
loop_
_entity.id
_entity.type
_entity.pdbx_description
1 polymer ?
#
loop_
_entity_poly.entity_id
_entity_poly.type
_entity_poly.pdbx_seq_one_letter_code
_entity_poly.pdbx_strand_id
1 'polypeptide(L)'
;MSVRWLLAAGVSALVGPALSAQALSPRVADVRAADPLKSVEEKRQSDIIVTATRTPTPITAIPSTVRVIDREALDQQLAVSVSLLDSLSFSIPSLAPGRQKLTSTGESLRGRTPLYLVDGVPQSTPLRDGKRSGFTVDPAFVDRVEVIYGANAIQGIGATGGVINYVTVDAPRNGDWLNRVQAEISTDDFEENGFHYRLSGLTGRRVGAFDFVLGGAYQQHDLFYDGASELDRNFPMI
;
A
#
# COMPACT_ATOMS: atom_id res chain seq x y z
N MET A 1 -11.57 26.51 38.99
CA MET A 1 -10.68 26.45 37.81
C MET A 1 -11.53 26.03 36.63
N SER A 2 -11.90 26.98 35.77
CA SER A 2 -12.85 26.74 34.68
C SER A 2 -12.13 26.87 33.35
N VAL A 3 -12.00 25.75 32.64
CA VAL A 3 -11.42 25.70 31.28
C VAL A 3 -12.57 25.85 30.29
N ARG A 4 -12.53 26.94 29.51
CA ARG A 4 -13.43 27.23 28.39
C ARG A 4 -12.90 26.54 27.13
N TRP A 5 -13.75 25.81 26.43
CA TRP A 5 -13.54 25.40 25.05
C TRP A 5 -13.86 26.56 24.11
N LEU A 6 -13.03 26.78 23.09
CA LEU A 6 -13.24 27.74 22.00
C LEU A 6 -13.49 26.94 20.72
N LEU A 7 -14.74 26.92 20.26
CA LEU A 7 -15.15 26.49 18.92
C LEU A 7 -14.92 27.66 17.95
N ALA A 8 -14.13 27.44 16.90
CA ALA A 8 -13.98 28.38 15.80
C ALA A 8 -15.00 28.04 14.70
N ALA A 9 -15.92 28.98 14.45
CA ALA A 9 -16.88 28.95 13.35
C ALA A 9 -16.28 29.61 12.11
N GLY A 10 -16.42 28.96 10.94
CA GLY A 10 -16.15 29.55 9.63
C GLY A 10 -17.47 29.83 8.91
N VAL A 11 -17.83 31.12 8.81
CA VAL A 11 -18.97 31.62 8.02
C VAL A 11 -18.46 31.95 6.62
N SER A 12 -19.14 31.47 5.58
CA SER A 12 -18.93 31.89 4.20
C SER A 12 -20.26 32.38 3.62
N ALA A 13 -20.30 33.67 3.27
CA ALA A 13 -21.45 34.33 2.67
C ALA A 13 -21.27 34.40 1.14
N LEU A 14 -22.28 33.99 0.39
CA LEU A 14 -22.34 34.18 -1.06
C LEU A 14 -23.60 34.98 -1.41
N VAL A 15 -23.36 36.16 -1.97
CA VAL A 15 -24.30 37.11 -2.55
C VAL A 15 -24.84 36.54 -3.87
N GLY A 16 -26.15 36.63 -4.08
CA GLY A 16 -26.85 36.05 -5.23
C GLY A 16 -26.62 36.78 -6.57
N PRO A 17 -26.92 36.16 -7.73
CA PRO A 17 -26.72 36.78 -9.02
C PRO A 17 -27.98 37.48 -9.54
N ALA A 18 -27.78 38.64 -10.16
CA ALA A 18 -28.75 39.27 -11.05
C ALA A 18 -28.65 38.61 -12.45
N LEU A 19 -29.77 38.11 -12.95
CA LEU A 19 -29.90 37.51 -14.28
C LEU A 19 -29.84 38.60 -15.36
N SER A 20 -29.05 38.39 -16.41
CA SER A 20 -29.19 39.10 -17.68
C SER A 20 -28.93 38.13 -18.83
N ALA A 21 -29.98 37.84 -19.59
CA ALA A 21 -29.97 36.95 -20.75
C ALA A 21 -29.51 37.71 -21.99
N GLN A 22 -28.52 37.17 -22.72
CA GLN A 22 -28.27 37.51 -24.12
C GLN A 22 -28.12 36.23 -24.93
N ALA A 23 -28.92 36.14 -25.99
CA ALA A 23 -28.99 35.01 -26.89
C ALA A 23 -27.74 34.95 -27.80
N LEU A 24 -27.11 33.77 -27.88
CA LEU A 24 -26.07 33.46 -28.86
C LEU A 24 -26.53 32.28 -29.72
N SER A 25 -26.60 32.52 -31.04
CA SER A 25 -26.89 31.53 -32.07
C SER A 25 -25.82 30.42 -32.11
N PRO A 26 -26.19 29.15 -32.33
CA PRO A 26 -25.22 28.06 -32.39
C PRO A 26 -24.46 28.10 -33.73
N ARG A 27 -23.18 28.49 -33.68
CA ARG A 27 -22.21 28.09 -34.69
C ARG A 27 -21.83 26.64 -34.41
N VAL A 28 -22.15 25.74 -35.34
CA VAL A 28 -21.67 24.35 -35.32
C VAL A 28 -20.17 24.38 -35.65
N ALA A 29 -19.33 24.31 -34.62
CA ALA A 29 -17.93 23.95 -34.77
C ALA A 29 -17.85 22.43 -34.69
N ASP A 30 -17.34 21.81 -35.76
CA ASP A 30 -16.96 20.40 -35.80
C ASP A 30 -15.80 20.19 -34.82
N VAL A 31 -16.13 19.71 -33.61
CA VAL A 31 -15.14 19.29 -32.61
C VAL A 31 -15.21 17.77 -32.57
N ARG A 32 -14.32 17.12 -33.33
CA ARG A 32 -13.84 15.78 -32.96
C ARG A 32 -13.07 15.94 -31.64
N ALA A 33 -13.80 15.99 -30.54
CA ALA A 33 -13.25 16.12 -29.20
C ALA A 33 -12.52 14.82 -28.86
N ALA A 34 -11.19 14.86 -28.85
CA ALA A 34 -10.43 13.98 -28.00
C ALA A 34 -10.91 14.25 -26.57
N ASP A 35 -11.48 13.23 -25.94
CA ASP A 35 -12.13 13.33 -24.63
C ASP A 35 -11.07 13.76 -23.59
N PRO A 36 -11.13 14.98 -23.03
CA PRO A 36 -10.08 15.51 -22.16
C PRO A 36 -9.93 14.67 -20.88
N LEU A 37 -10.93 13.87 -20.52
CA LEU A 37 -10.85 12.93 -19.40
C LEU A 37 -9.97 11.72 -19.71
N LYS A 38 -9.98 11.21 -20.95
CA LYS A 38 -9.13 10.08 -21.36
C LYS A 38 -7.66 10.46 -21.42
N SER A 39 -7.34 11.65 -21.94
CA SER A 39 -5.94 12.10 -22.03
C SER A 39 -5.32 12.40 -20.67
N VAL A 40 -6.12 12.87 -19.69
CA VAL A 40 -5.66 13.07 -18.31
C VAL A 40 -5.43 11.73 -17.60
N GLU A 41 -6.31 10.74 -17.79
CA GLU A 41 -6.16 9.41 -17.20
C GLU A 41 -4.97 8.65 -17.79
N GLU A 42 -4.81 8.65 -19.12
CA GLU A 42 -3.65 8.05 -19.79
C GLU A 42 -2.34 8.69 -19.31
N LYS A 43 -2.33 10.02 -19.12
CA LYS A 43 -1.17 10.73 -18.58
C LYS A 43 -0.86 10.32 -17.15
N ARG A 44 -1.86 10.29 -16.25
CA ARG A 44 -1.71 9.82 -14.87
C ARG A 44 -1.18 8.39 -14.79
N GLN A 45 -1.68 7.49 -15.63
CA GLN A 45 -1.17 6.12 -15.70
C GLN A 45 0.26 6.08 -16.23
N SER A 46 0.60 6.85 -17.27
CA SER A 46 1.96 6.90 -17.81
C SER A 46 3.00 7.45 -16.82
N ASP A 47 2.56 8.29 -15.86
CA ASP A 47 3.41 8.81 -14.79
C ASP A 47 3.75 7.74 -13.73
N ILE A 48 2.98 6.65 -13.65
CA ILE A 48 3.23 5.54 -12.73
C ILE A 48 4.30 4.64 -13.34
N ILE A 49 5.49 4.68 -12.72
CA ILE A 49 6.63 3.83 -13.07
C ILE A 49 6.68 2.61 -12.15
N VAL A 50 6.70 1.44 -12.77
CA VAL A 50 6.78 0.14 -12.10
C VAL A 50 8.21 -0.38 -12.17
N THR A 51 8.70 -0.93 -11.07
CA THR A 51 10.07 -1.45 -10.93
C THR A 51 10.12 -2.98 -10.89
N ALA A 52 8.99 -3.64 -10.64
CA ALA A 52 8.83 -5.09 -10.68
C ALA A 52 9.24 -5.75 -12.02
N THR A 53 9.36 -4.98 -13.10
CA THR A 53 9.85 -5.42 -14.42
C THR A 53 11.38 -5.47 -14.54
N ARG A 54 12.14 -5.29 -13.43
CA ARG A 54 13.62 -5.13 -13.38
C ARG A 54 14.18 -3.87 -14.04
N THR A 55 13.44 -3.27 -14.96
CA THR A 55 13.69 -1.95 -15.52
C THR A 55 12.53 -1.01 -15.20
N PRO A 56 12.78 0.26 -14.83
CA PRO A 56 11.72 1.24 -14.61
C PRO A 56 10.87 1.38 -15.88
N THR A 57 9.62 0.93 -15.82
CA THR A 57 8.74 0.83 -16.98
C THR A 57 7.39 1.49 -16.67
N PRO A 58 6.86 2.39 -17.52
CA PRO A 58 5.52 2.94 -17.35
C PRO A 58 4.47 1.84 -17.33
N ILE A 59 3.41 1.97 -16.51
CA ILE A 59 2.37 0.95 -16.42
C ILE A 59 1.71 0.65 -17.78
N THR A 60 1.60 1.66 -18.66
CA THR A 60 1.02 1.56 -20.00
C THR A 60 1.88 0.77 -20.99
N ALA A 61 3.17 0.58 -20.69
CA ALA A 61 4.11 -0.17 -21.53
C ALA A 61 4.22 -1.65 -21.12
N ILE A 62 3.58 -2.06 -20.01
CA ILE A 62 3.62 -3.44 -19.54
C ILE A 62 2.47 -4.24 -20.19
N PRO A 63 2.76 -5.31 -20.96
CA PRO A 63 1.74 -6.08 -21.69
C PRO A 63 1.00 -7.08 -20.79
N SER A 64 0.78 -6.75 -19.53
CA SER A 64 0.14 -7.59 -18.53
C SER A 64 -0.70 -6.73 -17.59
N THR A 65 -1.66 -7.33 -16.90
CA THR A 65 -2.41 -6.59 -15.88
C THR A 65 -1.45 -6.21 -14.76
N VAL A 66 -1.43 -4.94 -14.41
CA VAL A 66 -0.65 -4.40 -13.29
C VAL A 66 -1.56 -3.63 -12.36
N ARG A 67 -1.31 -3.74 -11.06
CA ARG A 67 -1.94 -2.91 -10.04
C ARG A 67 -0.86 -2.30 -9.17
N VAL A 68 -0.97 -1.02 -8.91
CA VAL A 68 -0.11 -0.32 -7.94
C VAL A 68 -1.01 0.13 -6.80
N ILE A 69 -0.60 -0.20 -5.58
CA ILE A 69 -1.23 0.22 -4.34
C ILE A 69 -0.28 1.25 -3.75
N ASP A 70 -0.67 2.52 -3.82
CA ASP A 70 0.12 3.63 -3.28
C ASP A 70 0.13 3.64 -1.75
N ARG A 71 0.92 4.55 -1.19
CA ARG A 71 1.08 4.64 0.26
C ARG A 71 -0.24 4.96 0.94
N GLU A 72 -1.01 5.87 0.36
CA GLU A 72 -2.27 6.34 0.92
C GLU A 72 -3.30 5.21 0.99
N ALA A 73 -3.43 4.41 -0.08
CA ALA A 73 -4.29 3.24 -0.07
C ALA A 73 -3.78 2.16 0.89
N LEU A 74 -2.46 1.96 0.98
CA LEU A 74 -1.87 1.01 1.92
C LEU A 74 -2.17 1.39 3.37
N ASP A 75 -1.98 2.65 3.74
CA ASP A 75 -2.23 3.17 5.09
C ASP A 75 -3.71 3.00 5.48
N GLN A 76 -4.65 3.18 4.53
CA GLN A 76 -6.08 2.93 4.77
C GLN A 76 -6.39 1.47 5.09
N GLN A 77 -5.71 0.52 4.44
CA GLN A 77 -5.92 -0.91 4.71
C GLN A 77 -5.22 -1.36 5.99
N LEU A 78 -4.04 -0.81 6.28
CA LEU A 78 -3.30 -1.11 7.50
C LEU A 78 -4.02 -0.60 8.75
N ALA A 79 -4.78 0.50 8.65
CA ALA A 79 -5.60 1.01 9.75
C ALA A 79 -6.67 0.01 10.27
N VAL A 80 -6.98 -1.04 9.50
CA VAL A 80 -7.94 -2.08 9.85
C VAL A 80 -7.36 -3.49 9.80
N SER A 81 -6.06 -3.62 9.52
CA SER A 81 -5.40 -4.91 9.34
C SER A 81 -4.00 -4.90 9.90
N VAL A 82 -3.75 -5.84 10.82
CA VAL A 82 -2.47 -6.01 11.51
C VAL A 82 -1.34 -6.47 10.57
N SER A 83 -1.68 -7.22 9.52
CA SER A 83 -0.73 -7.88 8.64
C SER A 83 -0.70 -7.22 7.27
N LEU A 84 0.50 -6.93 6.75
CA LEU A 84 0.66 -6.38 5.39
C LEU A 84 -0.05 -7.23 4.36
N LEU A 85 0.08 -8.54 4.45
CA LEU A 85 -0.48 -9.40 3.44
C LEU A 85 -2.01 -9.50 3.54
N ASP A 86 -2.54 -9.51 4.75
CA ASP A 86 -3.99 -9.51 4.95
C ASP A 86 -4.60 -8.20 4.44
N SER A 87 -3.93 -7.06 4.69
CA SER A 87 -4.31 -5.76 4.16
C SER A 87 -4.30 -5.74 2.62
N LEU A 88 -3.28 -6.35 2.02
CA LEU A 88 -3.17 -6.51 0.58
C LEU A 88 -4.25 -7.43 -0.01
N SER A 89 -4.70 -8.44 0.71
CA SER A 89 -5.75 -9.36 0.22
C SER A 89 -7.09 -8.66 -0.01
N PHE A 90 -7.40 -7.60 0.75
CA PHE A 90 -8.59 -6.78 0.53
C PHE A 90 -8.46 -5.88 -0.71
N SER A 91 -7.22 -5.49 -1.06
CA SER A 91 -6.95 -4.58 -2.17
C SER A 91 -6.59 -5.27 -3.48
N ILE A 92 -6.08 -6.51 -3.44
CA ILE A 92 -5.61 -7.26 -4.60
C ILE A 92 -6.65 -8.34 -4.94
N PRO A 93 -7.38 -8.18 -6.06
CA PRO A 93 -8.31 -9.21 -6.51
C PRO A 93 -7.61 -10.55 -6.70
N SER A 94 -8.24 -11.61 -6.20
CA SER A 94 -7.76 -12.99 -6.32
C SER A 94 -6.41 -13.27 -5.64
N LEU A 95 -5.98 -12.42 -4.71
CA LEU A 95 -4.97 -12.78 -3.71
C LEU A 95 -5.67 -13.49 -2.55
N ALA A 96 -5.21 -14.69 -2.20
CA ALA A 96 -5.70 -15.39 -1.03
C ALA A 96 -5.20 -14.67 0.24
N PRO A 97 -6.06 -14.48 1.26
CA PRO A 97 -5.63 -13.91 2.53
C PRO A 97 -4.61 -14.81 3.22
N GLY A 98 -3.80 -14.20 4.08
CA GLY A 98 -2.89 -14.92 4.95
C GLY A 98 -3.64 -15.76 5.98
N ARG A 99 -2.91 -16.62 6.68
CA ARG A 99 -3.48 -17.51 7.71
C ARG A 99 -3.25 -16.98 9.12
N GLN A 100 -3.10 -15.67 9.27
CA GLN A 100 -2.78 -15.01 10.55
C GLN A 100 -1.58 -15.66 11.26
N LYS A 101 -0.60 -16.08 10.45
CA LYS A 101 0.66 -16.67 10.86
C LYS A 101 1.74 -15.98 10.05
N LEU A 102 2.95 -15.89 10.59
CA LEU A 102 4.14 -15.43 9.86
C LEU A 102 4.58 -16.50 8.85
N THR A 103 3.68 -16.90 7.95
CA THR A 103 3.94 -17.86 6.90
C THR A 103 3.17 -17.55 5.64
N SER A 104 3.88 -17.62 4.51
CA SER A 104 3.32 -17.54 3.16
C SER A 104 2.73 -18.84 2.62
N THR A 105 2.35 -19.76 3.51
CA THR A 105 1.86 -21.08 3.11
C THR A 105 0.41 -21.03 2.67
N GLY A 106 0.16 -21.47 1.43
CA GLY A 106 -1.21 -21.56 0.88
C GLY A 106 -1.73 -20.26 0.29
N GLU A 107 -0.91 -19.21 0.29
CA GLU A 107 -1.18 -17.99 -0.44
C GLU A 107 -1.13 -18.27 -1.94
N SER A 108 -2.06 -17.65 -2.66
CA SER A 108 -2.13 -17.77 -4.10
C SER A 108 -2.61 -16.47 -4.71
N LEU A 109 -2.11 -16.17 -5.90
CA LEU A 109 -2.60 -15.12 -6.78
C LEU A 109 -3.22 -15.81 -7.98
N ARG A 110 -4.55 -15.71 -8.13
CA ARG A 110 -5.33 -16.43 -9.16
C ARG A 110 -5.10 -17.95 -9.13
N GLY A 111 -5.01 -18.55 -7.93
CA GLY A 111 -4.87 -20.00 -7.74
C GLY A 111 -3.45 -20.55 -8.00
N ARG A 112 -2.45 -19.70 -8.13
CA ARG A 112 -1.04 -20.06 -8.31
C ARG A 112 -0.15 -19.31 -7.32
N THR A 113 1.04 -19.82 -7.01
CA THR A 113 1.94 -19.18 -6.04
C THR A 113 2.50 -17.86 -6.63
N PRO A 114 2.35 -16.71 -5.94
CA PRO A 114 3.02 -15.47 -6.31
C PRO A 114 4.50 -15.50 -5.90
N LEU A 115 5.32 -14.71 -6.58
CA LEU A 115 6.68 -14.40 -6.14
C LEU A 115 6.71 -13.03 -5.46
N TYR A 116 7.21 -12.99 -4.23
CA TYR A 116 7.42 -11.75 -3.49
C TYR A 116 8.81 -11.17 -3.78
N LEU A 117 8.86 -9.87 -4.03
CA LEU A 117 10.09 -9.11 -4.21
C LEU A 117 10.12 -7.92 -3.25
N VAL A 118 11.33 -7.50 -2.92
CA VAL A 118 11.60 -6.23 -2.25
C VAL A 118 12.51 -5.45 -3.17
N ASP A 119 12.07 -4.29 -3.64
CA ASP A 119 12.79 -3.44 -4.59
C ASP A 119 13.30 -4.21 -5.83
N GLY A 120 12.47 -5.13 -6.33
CA GLY A 120 12.78 -5.97 -7.50
C GLY A 120 13.69 -7.17 -7.19
N VAL A 121 14.08 -7.41 -5.93
CA VAL A 121 14.88 -8.56 -5.51
C VAL A 121 13.99 -9.68 -4.94
N PRO A 122 14.00 -10.89 -5.53
CA PRO A 122 13.20 -12.02 -5.03
C PRO A 122 13.53 -12.41 -3.60
N GLN A 123 12.51 -12.65 -2.79
CA GLN A 123 12.64 -13.03 -1.37
C GLN A 123 12.63 -14.55 -1.12
N SER A 124 12.30 -15.35 -2.14
CA SER A 124 12.51 -16.80 -2.14
C SER A 124 13.04 -17.26 -3.48
N THR A 125 13.59 -18.48 -3.47
CA THR A 125 13.89 -19.20 -4.71
C THR A 125 12.92 -20.36 -4.87
N PRO A 126 12.59 -20.76 -6.11
CA PRO A 126 11.72 -21.91 -6.37
C PRO A 126 12.24 -23.23 -5.80
N LEU A 127 13.56 -23.33 -5.62
CA LEU A 127 14.24 -24.51 -5.11
C LEU A 127 14.22 -24.57 -3.57
N ARG A 128 14.04 -23.43 -2.90
CA ARG A 128 14.00 -23.34 -1.44
C ARG A 128 13.05 -22.24 -1.00
N ASP A 129 11.77 -22.59 -0.95
CA ASP A 129 10.72 -21.73 -0.44
C ASP A 129 10.58 -21.91 1.08
N GLY A 130 11.05 -20.92 1.84
CA GLY A 130 10.94 -20.89 3.30
C GLY A 130 9.53 -20.56 3.81
N LYS A 131 8.56 -20.34 2.92
CA LYS A 131 7.18 -20.00 3.27
C LYS A 131 7.08 -18.80 4.21
N ARG A 132 7.92 -17.79 4.03
CA ARG A 132 7.89 -16.51 4.79
C ARG A 132 8.14 -15.29 3.91
N SER A 133 8.19 -15.45 2.60
CA SER A 133 8.65 -14.43 1.66
C SER A 133 7.79 -13.16 1.64
N GLY A 134 6.50 -13.30 1.97
CA GLY A 134 5.55 -12.18 2.04
C GLY A 134 5.69 -11.31 3.30
N PHE A 135 6.48 -11.73 4.29
CA PHE A 135 6.64 -11.08 5.61
C PHE A 135 8.07 -10.54 5.84
N THR A 136 8.78 -10.24 4.76
CA THR A 136 10.21 -9.86 4.80
C THR A 136 10.44 -8.40 5.17
N VAL A 137 9.42 -7.54 5.00
CA VAL A 137 9.50 -6.11 5.27
C VAL A 137 8.28 -5.68 6.09
N ASP A 138 8.52 -4.84 7.08
CA ASP A 138 7.46 -4.25 7.88
C ASP A 138 6.71 -3.15 7.07
N PRO A 139 5.36 -3.08 7.15
CA PRO A 139 4.55 -2.14 6.37
C PRO A 139 4.95 -0.66 6.48
N ALA A 140 5.54 -0.23 7.62
CA ALA A 140 5.96 1.16 7.80
C ALA A 140 7.00 1.58 6.76
N PHE A 141 7.83 0.63 6.31
CA PHE A 141 8.92 0.89 5.36
C PHE A 141 8.54 0.68 3.89
N VAL A 142 7.32 0.23 3.59
CA VAL A 142 6.86 -0.06 2.22
C VAL A 142 6.12 1.13 1.63
N ASP A 143 6.75 1.90 0.73
CA ASP A 143 6.13 3.06 0.10
C ASP A 143 4.91 2.69 -0.74
N ARG A 144 5.03 1.66 -1.58
CA ARG A 144 3.94 1.16 -2.41
C ARG A 144 4.12 -0.32 -2.71
N VAL A 145 3.05 -0.96 -3.14
CA VAL A 145 3.06 -2.36 -3.58
C VAL A 145 2.70 -2.44 -5.05
N GLU A 146 3.58 -3.03 -5.83
CA GLU A 146 3.39 -3.24 -7.27
C GLU A 146 3.05 -4.71 -7.53
N VAL A 147 1.93 -4.97 -8.20
CA VAL A 147 1.43 -6.32 -8.47
C VAL A 147 1.33 -6.52 -9.96
N ILE A 148 2.08 -7.48 -10.50
CA ILE A 148 1.97 -7.91 -11.90
C ILE A 148 1.29 -9.28 -11.90
N TYR A 149 0.12 -9.37 -12.52
CA TYR A 149 -0.65 -10.61 -12.54
C TYR A 149 -0.18 -11.55 -13.65
N GLY A 150 -0.18 -12.84 -13.34
CA GLY A 150 0.14 -13.90 -14.30
C GLY A 150 1.63 -14.19 -14.41
N ALA A 151 1.95 -15.36 -14.98
CA ALA A 151 3.31 -15.82 -15.12
C ALA A 151 4.14 -14.88 -16.01
N ASN A 152 5.36 -14.56 -15.58
CA ASN A 152 6.27 -13.70 -16.32
C ASN A 152 7.66 -14.33 -16.48
N ALA A 153 8.24 -14.18 -17.67
CA ALA A 153 9.58 -14.68 -17.96
C ALA A 153 10.69 -13.87 -17.26
N ILE A 154 10.41 -12.61 -16.94
CA ILE A 154 11.37 -11.67 -16.32
C ILE A 154 11.89 -12.18 -14.98
N GLN A 155 11.04 -12.87 -14.20
CA GLN A 155 11.43 -13.43 -12.92
C GLN A 155 11.94 -14.88 -13.01
N GLY A 156 11.91 -15.47 -14.20
CA GLY A 156 12.31 -16.86 -14.42
C GLY A 156 11.35 -17.84 -13.78
N ILE A 157 11.88 -18.72 -12.91
CA ILE A 157 11.11 -19.78 -12.26
C ILE A 157 10.52 -19.22 -10.96
N GLY A 158 9.26 -19.52 -10.65
CA GLY A 158 8.64 -19.26 -9.33
C GLY A 158 7.43 -18.32 -9.32
N ALA A 159 7.37 -17.35 -10.22
CA ALA A 159 6.29 -16.36 -10.30
C ALA A 159 5.05 -16.87 -11.05
N THR A 160 4.58 -18.08 -10.78
CA THR A 160 3.53 -18.72 -11.61
C THR A 160 2.16 -18.06 -11.51
N GLY A 161 1.84 -17.42 -10.38
CA GLY A 161 0.64 -16.58 -10.23
C GLY A 161 0.86 -15.11 -10.57
N GLY A 162 2.11 -14.69 -10.65
CA GLY A 162 2.52 -13.32 -10.81
C GLY A 162 3.53 -12.89 -9.75
N VAL A 163 3.67 -11.58 -9.63
CA VAL A 163 4.68 -10.89 -8.86
C VAL A 163 4.01 -9.89 -7.93
N ILE A 164 4.45 -9.88 -6.67
CA ILE A 164 4.13 -8.84 -5.69
C ILE A 164 5.45 -8.22 -5.25
N ASN A 165 5.68 -6.97 -5.60
CA ASN A 165 6.90 -6.24 -5.28
C ASN A 165 6.60 -5.17 -4.24
N TYR A 166 7.26 -5.26 -3.09
CA TYR A 166 7.26 -4.23 -2.07
C TYR A 166 8.35 -3.22 -2.42
N VAL A 167 7.93 -1.99 -2.71
CA VAL A 167 8.87 -0.90 -2.94
C VAL A 167 9.09 -0.18 -1.63
N THR A 168 10.34 -0.10 -1.18
CA THR A 168 10.68 0.55 0.07
C THR A 168 10.69 2.08 -0.07
N VAL A 169 10.62 2.76 1.06
CA VAL A 169 10.62 4.22 1.12
C VAL A 169 12.01 4.77 0.79
N ASP A 170 12.05 5.64 -0.23
CA ASP A 170 13.25 6.37 -0.65
C ASP A 170 13.27 7.80 -0.08
N ALA A 171 14.47 8.37 0.00
CA ALA A 171 14.64 9.77 0.36
C ALA A 171 14.01 10.70 -0.70
N PRO A 172 13.33 11.80 -0.31
CA PRO A 172 12.73 12.74 -1.24
C PRO A 172 13.75 13.30 -2.23
N ARG A 173 13.44 13.22 -3.52
CA ARG A 173 14.36 13.67 -4.59
C ARG A 173 14.66 15.16 -4.55
N ASN A 174 13.76 15.96 -3.97
CA ASN A 174 13.91 17.40 -3.81
C ASN A 174 14.84 17.80 -2.66
N GLY A 175 15.31 16.85 -1.84
CA GLY A 175 16.20 17.11 -0.71
C GLY A 175 15.49 17.57 0.57
N ASP A 176 14.16 17.54 0.58
CA ASP A 176 13.38 17.81 1.78
C ASP A 176 13.52 16.68 2.80
N TRP A 177 13.21 17.00 4.05
CA TRP A 177 13.09 15.99 5.08
C TRP A 177 11.82 15.17 4.86
N LEU A 178 12.00 13.86 4.77
CA LEU A 178 10.93 12.91 5.03
C LEU A 178 10.93 12.62 6.52
N ASN A 179 9.81 12.85 7.20
CA ASN A 179 9.58 12.42 8.57
C ASN A 179 8.19 11.82 8.64
N ARG A 180 8.10 10.57 9.10
CA ARG A 180 6.84 9.87 9.31
C ARG A 180 6.88 9.24 10.69
N VAL A 181 5.84 9.49 11.47
CA VAL A 181 5.61 8.80 12.75
C VAL A 181 4.18 8.32 12.72
N GLN A 182 3.98 7.05 13.00
CA GLN A 182 2.66 6.43 13.08
C GLN A 182 2.56 5.71 14.42
N ALA A 183 1.45 5.93 15.11
CA ALA A 183 1.07 5.24 16.32
C ALA A 183 -0.35 4.71 16.13
N GLU A 184 -0.54 3.43 16.42
CA GLU A 184 -1.80 2.73 16.25
C GLU A 184 -2.11 1.94 17.51
N ILE A 185 -3.39 1.97 17.89
CA ILE A 185 -3.96 1.21 18.99
C ILE A 185 -5.21 0.55 18.43
N SER A 186 -5.26 -0.78 18.48
CA SER A 186 -6.42 -1.57 18.06
C SER A 186 -6.81 -2.55 19.16
N THR A 187 -8.03 -3.07 19.11
CA THR A 187 -8.55 -3.97 20.13
C THR A 187 -9.48 -5.01 19.49
N ASP A 188 -9.29 -6.28 19.82
CA ASP A 188 -10.14 -7.38 19.32
C ASP A 188 -11.33 -7.63 20.26
N ASP A 189 -11.05 -7.60 21.56
CA ASP A 189 -12.02 -7.55 22.66
C ASP A 189 -11.55 -6.49 23.67
N PHE A 190 -12.44 -6.01 24.55
CA PHE A 190 -12.07 -5.02 25.58
C PHE A 190 -11.48 -5.68 26.83
N GLU A 191 -10.80 -6.82 26.68
CA GLU A 191 -10.17 -7.57 27.76
C GLU A 191 -8.67 -7.24 27.86
N GLU A 192 -8.00 -7.71 28.92
CA GLU A 192 -6.61 -7.32 29.25
C GLU A 192 -5.59 -7.67 28.15
N ASN A 193 -5.85 -8.74 27.37
CA ASN A 193 -5.00 -9.19 26.26
C ASN A 193 -5.57 -8.85 24.87
N GLY A 194 -6.65 -8.06 24.83
CA GLY A 194 -7.34 -7.70 23.59
C GLY A 194 -6.72 -6.52 22.87
N PHE A 195 -5.86 -5.75 23.55
CA PHE A 195 -5.26 -4.51 23.03
C PHE A 195 -3.95 -4.75 22.30
N HIS A 196 -3.83 -4.16 21.12
CA HIS A 196 -2.67 -4.21 20.26
C HIS A 196 -2.09 -2.82 20.04
N TYR A 197 -0.77 -2.73 19.99
CA TYR A 197 -0.07 -1.45 19.85
C TYR A 197 0.99 -1.53 18.77
N ARG A 198 1.04 -0.51 17.93
CA ARG A 198 2.07 -0.37 16.91
C ARG A 198 2.60 1.05 16.89
N LEU A 199 3.91 1.19 16.92
CA LEU A 199 4.62 2.44 16.82
C LEU A 199 5.69 2.33 15.73
N SER A 200 5.70 3.25 14.79
CA SER A 200 6.76 3.31 13.78
C SER A 200 7.21 4.73 13.51
N GLY A 201 8.47 4.87 13.17
CA GLY A 201 9.12 6.13 12.87
C GLY A 201 10.09 5.95 11.72
N LEU A 202 10.09 6.90 10.79
CA LEU A 202 10.91 6.92 9.60
C LEU A 202 11.36 8.35 9.36
N THR A 203 12.65 8.55 9.09
CA THR A 203 13.22 9.82 8.66
C THR A 203 14.19 9.60 7.52
N GLY A 204 14.23 10.51 6.56
CA GLY A 204 15.14 10.40 5.44
C GLY A 204 15.36 11.73 4.76
N ARG A 205 16.49 11.87 4.08
CA ARG A 205 16.82 13.07 3.33
C ARG A 205 17.87 12.79 2.27
N ARG A 206 17.79 13.51 1.16
CA ARG A 206 18.85 13.62 0.16
C ARG A 206 19.65 14.90 0.37
N VAL A 207 20.97 14.78 0.48
CA VAL A 207 21.94 15.86 0.63
C VAL A 207 22.96 15.77 -0.50
N GLY A 208 22.74 16.55 -1.56
CA GLY A 208 23.57 16.52 -2.76
C GLY A 208 23.53 15.15 -3.44
N ALA A 209 24.70 14.50 -3.54
CA ALA A 209 24.84 13.16 -4.13
C ALA A 209 24.55 12.01 -3.15
N PHE A 210 24.30 12.30 -1.87
CA PHE A 210 24.05 11.30 -0.84
C PHE A 210 22.58 11.30 -0.43
N ASP A 211 22.02 10.14 -0.19
CA ASP A 211 20.72 9.97 0.46
C ASP A 211 20.80 8.99 1.63
N PHE A 212 19.89 9.17 2.57
CA PHE A 212 19.70 8.25 3.67
C PHE A 212 18.22 8.14 4.04
N VAL A 213 17.84 6.96 4.50
CA VAL A 213 16.56 6.67 5.13
C VAL A 213 16.85 5.81 6.36
N LEU A 214 16.28 6.20 7.49
CA LEU A 214 16.43 5.55 8.79
C LEU A 214 15.05 5.39 9.40
N GLY A 215 14.77 4.25 10.02
CA GLY A 215 13.55 4.10 10.77
C GLY A 215 13.52 2.85 11.62
N GLY A 216 12.48 2.77 12.43
CA GLY A 216 12.22 1.67 13.34
C GLY A 216 10.72 1.48 13.49
N ALA A 217 10.32 0.23 13.68
CA ALA A 217 8.95 -0.13 14.01
C ALA A 217 8.97 -1.08 15.20
N TYR A 218 7.98 -0.91 16.07
CA TYR A 218 7.70 -1.78 17.20
C TYR A 218 6.22 -2.11 17.17
N GLN A 219 5.90 -3.38 17.28
CA GLN A 219 4.53 -3.87 17.32
C GLN A 219 4.40 -4.94 18.38
N GLN A 220 3.29 -4.91 19.11
CA GLN A 220 2.92 -5.94 20.06
C GLN A 220 1.50 -6.40 19.75
N HIS A 221 1.38 -7.70 19.48
CA HIS A 221 0.13 -8.39 19.18
C HIS A 221 0.08 -9.69 19.99
N ASP A 222 -1.00 -9.91 20.72
CA ASP A 222 -1.25 -11.16 21.42
C ASP A 222 -1.99 -12.18 20.53
N LEU A 223 -1.75 -13.47 20.78
CA LEU A 223 -2.34 -14.56 19.99
C LEU A 223 -3.80 -14.80 20.37
N PHE A 224 -4.62 -15.18 19.38
CA PHE A 224 -6.02 -15.56 19.60
C PHE A 224 -6.15 -16.74 20.58
N TYR A 225 -7.19 -16.69 21.41
CA TYR A 225 -7.57 -17.73 22.37
C TYR A 225 -8.05 -19.02 21.69
N ASP A 226 -7.86 -20.16 22.37
CA ASP A 226 -8.45 -21.42 21.95
C ASP A 226 -9.98 -21.45 22.17
N GLY A 227 -10.65 -22.49 21.67
CA GLY A 227 -12.10 -22.67 21.83
C GLY A 227 -12.60 -22.86 23.27
N ALA A 228 -11.70 -22.91 24.26
CA ALA A 228 -11.97 -22.95 25.69
C ALA A 228 -11.65 -21.62 26.39
N SER A 229 -11.31 -20.56 25.66
CA SER A 229 -10.90 -19.25 26.21
C SER A 229 -9.65 -19.33 27.08
N GLU A 230 -8.80 -20.34 26.87
CA GLU A 230 -7.49 -20.41 27.50
C GLU A 230 -6.42 -19.84 26.57
N LEU A 231 -5.52 -19.03 27.13
CA LEU A 231 -4.36 -18.50 26.42
C LEU A 231 -3.47 -19.71 26.08
N ASP A 232 -3.32 -20.07 24.80
CA ASP A 232 -2.52 -21.23 24.42
C ASP A 232 -1.02 -20.96 24.70
N ARG A 233 -0.59 -21.37 25.90
CA ARG A 233 0.79 -21.26 26.39
C ARG A 233 1.76 -22.23 25.73
N ASN A 234 1.29 -23.03 24.76
CA ASN A 234 2.08 -24.06 24.10
C ASN A 234 2.52 -23.65 22.69
N PHE A 235 2.26 -22.42 22.25
CA PHE A 235 2.79 -21.89 21.00
C PHE A 235 4.25 -21.44 21.17
N PRO A 236 5.19 -21.97 20.36
CA PRO A 236 6.56 -21.47 20.38
C PRO A 236 6.58 -20.04 19.86
N MET A 237 7.09 -19.13 20.69
CA MET A 237 7.51 -17.78 20.30
C MET A 237 8.61 -17.92 19.23
N ILE A 238 8.31 -17.55 17.97
CA ILE A 238 9.30 -17.44 16.89
C ILE A 238 9.11 -16.12 16.17
#